data_AF-A0A4U1DAI3-F1
#
_entry.id   AF-A0A4U1DAI3-F1
#
_cell.length_a   1.000
_cell.length_b   1.000
_cell.length_c   1.000
_cell.angle_alpha   90.00
_cell.angle_beta   90.00
_cell.angle_gamma   90.00
#
_symmetry.space_group_name_H-M   'P 1'
#
loop_
_entity.id
_entity.type
_entity.pdbx_description
1 polymer ?
#
loop_
_entity_poly.entity_id
_entity_poly.type
_entity_poly.pdbx_seq_one_letter_code
_entity_poly.pdbx_strand_id
1 'polypeptide(L)'
;MENENCDLAQPKEIKNKKQEVIDGYTYKYHANGKTIWSKGKMVDDQPNGYWEWYRADGTIKRSGFFDMGNPIGEWVTYDSNGQTYKTTNRDKK
;
A
#
# COMPACT_ATOMS: atom_id res chain seq x y z
N MET A 1 -27.51 -13.11 39.01
CA MET A 1 -27.01 -13.80 37.81
C MET A 1 -26.11 -12.81 37.11
N GLU A 2 -24.81 -13.02 37.29
CA GLU A 2 -23.72 -12.30 36.63
C GLU A 2 -23.70 -12.62 35.14
N ASN A 3 -23.42 -11.61 34.32
CA ASN A 3 -22.64 -11.72 33.08
C ASN A 3 -22.31 -10.28 32.62
N GLU A 4 -21.21 -9.74 33.13
CA GLU A 4 -19.91 -9.76 32.45
C GLU A 4 -19.81 -8.70 31.35
N ASN A 5 -19.51 -7.50 31.83
CA ASN A 5 -18.41 -6.65 31.36
C ASN A 5 -17.77 -7.05 30.02
N CYS A 6 -18.11 -6.33 28.95
CA CYS A 6 -17.27 -6.23 27.76
C CYS A 6 -16.41 -4.97 27.83
N ASP A 7 -15.48 -4.99 28.79
CA ASP A 7 -14.27 -4.18 28.78
C ASP A 7 -13.38 -4.67 27.62
N LEU A 8 -13.58 -4.07 26.44
CA LEU A 8 -12.59 -4.11 25.37
C LEU A 8 -12.19 -2.68 25.00
N ALA A 9 -11.41 -2.11 25.90
CA ALA A 9 -10.08 -1.60 25.59
C ALA A 9 -9.93 -0.73 24.32
N GLN A 10 -9.92 0.58 24.59
CA GLN A 10 -9.13 1.63 23.92
C GLN A 10 -9.55 2.03 22.50
N PRO A 11 -10.06 3.26 22.28
CA PRO A 11 -10.06 3.84 20.94
C PRO A 11 -8.60 4.04 20.54
N LYS A 12 -8.03 3.06 19.83
CA LYS A 12 -6.73 3.22 19.17
C LYS A 12 -6.90 4.40 18.24
N GLU A 13 -6.30 5.54 18.58
CA GLU A 13 -6.23 6.74 17.74
C GLU A 13 -6.04 6.29 16.29
N ILE A 14 -7.12 6.40 15.51
CA ILE A 14 -7.06 6.13 14.08
C ILE A 14 -6.27 7.31 13.55
N LYS A 15 -4.94 7.21 13.52
CA LYS A 15 -4.10 8.20 12.83
C LYS A 15 -4.57 8.18 11.38
N ASN A 16 -5.43 9.12 11.02
CA ASN A 16 -5.95 9.31 9.68
C ASN A 16 -4.73 9.53 8.77
N LYS A 17 -4.19 8.45 8.19
CA LYS A 17 -3.12 8.54 7.22
C LYS A 17 -3.66 9.34 6.05
N LYS A 18 -2.96 10.43 5.73
CA LYS A 18 -3.32 11.27 4.58
C LYS A 18 -3.39 10.37 3.34
N GLN A 19 -4.52 10.40 2.65
CA GLN A 19 -4.72 9.74 1.38
C GLN A 19 -5.47 10.69 0.45
N GLU A 20 -5.12 10.68 -0.82
CA GLU A 20 -5.69 11.52 -1.86
C GLU A 20 -5.99 10.63 -3.07
N VAL A 21 -7.11 10.86 -3.75
CA VAL A 21 -7.46 10.16 -5.00
C VAL A 21 -7.55 11.20 -6.09
N ILE A 22 -6.68 11.08 -7.09
CA ILE A 22 -6.54 12.05 -8.20
C ILE A 22 -6.58 11.24 -9.49
N ASP A 23 -7.51 11.54 -10.39
CA ASP A 23 -7.68 10.83 -11.68
C ASP A 23 -7.83 9.30 -11.54
N GLY A 24 -8.43 8.84 -10.44
CA GLY A 24 -8.58 7.40 -10.12
C GLY A 24 -7.31 6.74 -9.58
N TYR A 25 -6.21 7.47 -9.46
CA TYR A 25 -5.00 7.05 -8.76
C TYR A 25 -5.13 7.39 -7.27
N THR A 26 -4.97 6.39 -6.43
CA THR A 26 -4.95 6.53 -4.98
C THR A 26 -3.52 6.73 -4.52
N TYR A 27 -3.27 7.85 -3.84
CA TYR A 27 -2.02 8.23 -3.21
C TYR A 27 -2.19 8.12 -1.70
N LYS A 28 -1.45 7.23 -1.05
CA LYS A 28 -1.40 7.13 0.40
C LYS A 28 -0.08 7.69 0.87
N TYR A 29 -0.07 8.52 1.89
CA TYR A 29 1.13 9.14 2.43
C TYR A 29 1.58 8.43 3.70
N HIS A 30 2.86 8.57 4.02
CA HIS A 30 3.41 8.13 5.30
C HIS A 30 2.83 8.96 6.45
N ALA A 31 3.05 8.50 7.70
CA ALA A 31 2.63 9.24 8.89
C ALA A 31 3.25 10.65 8.98
N ASN A 32 4.34 10.91 8.25
CA ASN A 32 4.96 12.23 8.12
C ASN A 32 4.15 13.20 7.24
N GLY A 33 3.16 12.74 6.46
CA GLY A 33 2.35 13.53 5.53
C GLY A 33 3.11 14.13 4.33
N LYS A 34 4.42 13.91 4.22
CA LYS A 34 5.31 14.53 3.22
C LYS A 34 5.69 13.57 2.10
N THR A 35 5.90 12.30 2.41
CA THR A 35 6.29 11.29 1.41
C THR A 35 5.15 10.32 1.14
N ILE A 36 5.07 9.88 -0.11
CA ILE A 36 4.09 8.88 -0.55
C ILE A 36 4.50 7.53 0.03
N TRP A 37 3.57 6.81 0.61
CA TRP A 37 3.74 5.43 1.05
C TRP A 37 3.39 4.44 -0.05
N SER A 38 2.29 4.68 -0.76
CA SER A 38 1.90 3.89 -1.92
C SER A 38 1.11 4.73 -2.90
N LYS A 39 1.29 4.47 -4.19
CA LYS A 39 0.40 5.00 -5.22
C LYS A 39 0.01 3.91 -6.22
N GLY A 40 -1.21 3.98 -6.72
CA GLY A 40 -1.71 3.07 -7.73
C GLY A 40 -3.19 3.27 -7.99
N LYS A 41 -3.70 2.70 -9.08
CA LYS A 41 -5.11 2.88 -9.47
C LYS A 41 -6.01 1.90 -8.71
N MET A 42 -7.18 2.35 -8.32
CA MET A 42 -8.25 1.51 -7.77
C MET A 42 -9.42 1.47 -8.75
N VAL A 43 -9.91 0.27 -9.05
CA VAL A 43 -11.05 0.01 -9.93
C VAL A 43 -11.94 -0.99 -9.19
N ASP A 44 -13.23 -0.69 -9.07
CA ASP A 44 -14.20 -1.54 -8.33
C ASP A 44 -13.77 -1.91 -6.90
N ASP A 45 -13.28 -0.91 -6.15
CA ASP A 45 -12.72 -1.07 -4.79
C ASP A 45 -11.45 -1.95 -4.70
N GLN A 46 -10.93 -2.39 -5.85
CA GLN A 46 -9.78 -3.28 -5.93
C GLN A 46 -8.57 -2.59 -6.57
N PRO A 47 -7.34 -2.90 -6.12
CA PRO A 47 -6.14 -2.38 -6.77
C PRO A 47 -6.04 -2.95 -8.18
N ASN A 48 -5.83 -2.06 -9.16
CA ASN A 48 -5.70 -2.41 -10.56
C ASN A 48 -4.61 -1.56 -11.24
N GLY A 49 -3.95 -2.12 -12.24
CA GLY A 49 -2.84 -1.48 -12.94
C GLY A 49 -1.55 -1.44 -12.13
N TYR A 50 -0.72 -0.43 -12.40
CA TYR A 50 0.60 -0.29 -11.78
C TYR A 50 0.52 0.30 -10.38
N TRP A 51 1.27 -0.31 -9.46
CA TRP A 51 1.37 0.07 -8.06
C TRP A 51 2.83 0.24 -7.65
N GLU A 52 3.08 1.31 -6.90
CA GLU A 52 4.39 1.64 -6.36
C GLU A 52 4.29 1.88 -4.86
N TRP A 53 5.27 1.40 -4.11
CA TRP A 53 5.43 1.67 -2.69
C TRP A 53 6.76 2.37 -2.47
N TYR A 54 6.75 3.42 -1.66
CA TYR A 54 7.96 4.15 -1.31
C TYR A 54 8.19 4.11 0.20
N ARG A 55 9.45 4.31 0.58
CA ARG A 55 9.88 4.45 1.96
C ARG A 55 9.67 5.89 2.45
N ALA A 56 9.83 6.09 3.76
CA ALA A 56 9.67 7.42 4.36
C ALA A 56 10.70 8.43 3.83
N ASP A 57 11.87 7.96 3.39
CA ASP A 57 12.93 8.74 2.74
C ASP A 57 12.64 9.07 1.26
N GLY A 58 11.61 8.47 0.66
CA GLY A 58 11.22 8.69 -0.74
C GLY A 58 11.78 7.68 -1.73
N THR A 59 12.72 6.81 -1.34
CA THR A 59 13.16 5.72 -2.22
C THR A 59 12.04 4.73 -2.50
N ILE A 60 11.99 4.25 -3.73
CA ILE A 60 11.06 3.18 -4.10
C ILE A 60 11.44 1.92 -3.33
N LYS A 61 10.45 1.30 -2.69
CA LYS A 61 10.59 0.05 -1.95
C LYS A 61 10.21 -1.13 -2.84
N ARG A 62 9.13 -0.97 -3.59
CA ARG A 62 8.59 -2.02 -4.45
C ARG A 62 7.72 -1.42 -5.55
N SER A 63 7.64 -2.10 -6.68
CA SER A 63 6.66 -1.83 -7.72
C SER A 63 6.11 -3.15 -8.27
N GLY A 64 4.94 -3.08 -8.90
CA GLY A 64 4.33 -4.22 -9.56
C GLY A 64 2.96 -3.91 -10.11
N PHE A 65 2.33 -4.90 -10.75
CA PHE A 65 1.00 -4.76 -11.33
C PHE A 65 -0.03 -5.54 -10.53
N PHE A 66 -1.24 -5.03 -10.51
CA PHE A 66 -2.42 -5.73 -10.02
C PHE A 66 -3.50 -5.78 -11.08
N ASP A 67 -4.24 -6.88 -11.11
CA ASP A 67 -5.43 -7.08 -11.91
C ASP A 67 -6.58 -7.51 -10.99
N MET A 68 -7.59 -6.65 -10.84
CA MET A 68 -8.73 -6.87 -9.94
C MET A 68 -8.30 -7.46 -8.58
N GLY A 69 -7.41 -6.78 -7.85
CA GLY A 69 -6.94 -7.27 -6.55
C GLY A 69 -5.81 -8.31 -6.60
N ASN A 70 -5.60 -8.97 -7.74
CA ASN A 70 -4.60 -10.03 -7.89
C ASN A 70 -3.26 -9.46 -8.34
N PRO A 71 -2.15 -9.75 -7.65
CA PRO A 71 -0.85 -9.30 -8.11
C PRO A 71 -0.43 -10.09 -9.35
N ILE A 72 -0.17 -9.41 -10.46
CA ILE A 72 0.22 -9.99 -11.75
C ILE A 72 1.52 -9.37 -12.27
N GLY A 73 2.10 -9.94 -13.32
CA GLY A 73 3.26 -9.38 -13.99
C GLY A 73 4.54 -9.47 -13.16
N GLU A 74 5.48 -8.61 -13.53
CA GLU A 74 6.77 -8.50 -12.86
C GLU A 74 6.66 -7.59 -11.62
N TRP A 75 7.13 -8.11 -10.49
CA TRP A 75 7.22 -7.41 -9.23
C TRP A 75 8.67 -7.15 -8.89
N VAL A 76 9.03 -5.88 -8.77
CA VAL A 76 10.40 -5.45 -8.49
C VAL A 76 10.46 -4.91 -7.07
N THR A 77 11.32 -5.50 -6.25
CA THR A 77 11.68 -5.00 -4.92
C THR A 77 13.03 -4.30 -5.03
N TYR A 78 13.11 -3.12 -4.45
CA TYR A 78 14.31 -2.28 -4.52
C TYR A 78 14.96 -2.20 -3.14
N ASP A 79 16.28 -2.08 -3.12
CA ASP A 79 17.07 -1.88 -1.92
C ASP A 79 16.89 -0.45 -1.36
N SER A 80 17.52 -0.15 -0.22
CA SER A 80 17.57 1.19 0.39
C SER A 80 18.18 2.24 -0.53
N ASN A 81 19.02 1.83 -1.49
CA ASN A 81 19.59 2.71 -2.50
C ASN A 81 18.68 2.93 -3.72
N GLY A 82 17.47 2.32 -3.75
CA GLY A 82 16.57 2.36 -4.90
C GLY A 82 16.98 1.47 -6.08
N GLN A 83 18.02 0.65 -5.91
CA GLN A 83 18.45 -0.33 -6.92
C GLN A 83 17.62 -1.60 -6.86
N THR A 84 17.39 -2.24 -8.01
CA THR A 84 16.66 -3.51 -8.08
C THR A 84 17.35 -4.58 -7.24
N TYR A 85 16.69 -5.01 -6.17
CA TYR A 85 17.17 -6.05 -5.27
C TYR A 85 16.64 -7.43 -5.68
N LYS A 86 15.35 -7.49 -6.03
CA LYS A 86 14.70 -8.75 -6.38
C LYS A 86 13.55 -8.53 -7.35
N THR A 87 13.54 -9.33 -8.40
CA THR A 87 12.44 -9.42 -9.33
C THR A 87 11.67 -10.72 -9.08
N THR A 88 10.34 -10.67 -9.12
CA THR A 88 9.46 -11.83 -8.94
C THR A 88 8.37 -11.77 -9.98
N ASN A 89 8.27 -12.80 -10.82
CA ASN A 89 7.17 -12.91 -11.77
C ASN A 89 5.95 -13.55 -11.07
N ARG A 90 4.80 -12.91 -11.19
CA ARG A 90 3.52 -13.34 -10.60
C ARG A 90 2.45 -13.68 -11.63
N ASP A 91 2.81 -13.81 -12.90
CA ASP A 91 1.92 -14.42 -13.87
C ASP A 91 1.53 -15.83 -13.41
N LYS A 92 0.22 -16.09 -13.36
CA LYS A 92 -0.32 -17.40 -13.03
C LYS A 92 0.16 -18.39 -14.11
N LYS A 93 0.92 -19.40 -13.69
CA LYS A 93 1.23 -20.58 -14.52
C LYS A 93 0.04 -21.54 -14.54
#